data_AF-A0AAD9K3U0-F1
#
_entry.id   AF-A0AAD9K3U0-F1
#
_cell.length_a   1.000
_cell.length_b   1.000
_cell.length_c   1.000
_cell.angle_alpha   90.00
_cell.angle_beta   90.00
_cell.angle_gamma   90.00
#
_symmetry.space_group_name_H-M   'P 1'
#
loop_
_entity.id
_entity.type
_entity.pdbx_description
1 polymer ?
#
loop_
_entity_poly.entity_id
_entity_poly.type
_entity_poly.pdbx_seq_one_letter_code
_entity_poly.pdbx_strand_id
1 'polypeptide(L)'
;MLFYPALQAFDFDTDSYVEHACDAWMPRDTAISFWLWYAYGTVGSFNVTQFALNEHTTAEAKAKYAEYFPRSENVPRTSKPTQESEAQWAEIGDLITLSYFSPLMATDVRGQPMTYVVTCEQDVFREDGFMYVKRLRAAGVRVAHAHYLAMHDFLTMPVDYARRVIENAARYLAWNL
;
A
#
# COMPACT_ATOMS: atom_id res chain seq x y z
N MET A 1 -8.02 -1.84 -13.55
CA MET A 1 -6.84 -0.95 -13.62
C MET A 1 -6.68 -0.30 -12.27
N LEU A 2 -5.44 -0.17 -11.78
CA LEU A 2 -5.10 0.39 -10.49
C LEU A 2 -4.02 1.46 -10.67
N PHE A 3 -4.20 2.63 -10.07
CA PHE A 3 -3.20 3.70 -10.05
C PHE A 3 -2.74 3.90 -8.61
N TYR A 4 -1.42 3.89 -8.40
CA TYR A 4 -0.76 4.12 -7.11
C TYR A 4 -1.55 3.49 -5.94
N PRO A 5 -1.84 2.18 -6.01
CA PRO A 5 -2.87 1.60 -5.18
C PRO A 5 -2.41 1.44 -3.72
N ALA A 6 -3.15 2.05 -2.80
CA ALA A 6 -3.11 1.72 -1.38
C ALA A 6 -3.81 0.38 -1.15
N LEU A 7 -3.09 -0.64 -0.67
CA LEU A 7 -3.60 -2.02 -0.62
C LEU A 7 -3.51 -2.69 0.74
N GLN A 8 -2.86 -2.05 1.71
CA GLN A 8 -2.73 -2.57 3.06
C GLN A 8 -2.59 -1.47 4.12
N ALA A 9 -3.14 -1.74 5.30
CA ALA A 9 -2.96 -0.94 6.53
C ALA A 9 -2.29 -1.75 7.65
N PHE A 10 -1.60 -2.84 7.30
CA PHE A 10 -1.02 -3.79 8.24
C PHE A 10 0.41 -3.43 8.65
N ASP A 11 1.26 -3.06 7.68
CA ASP A 11 2.66 -2.75 7.88
C ASP A 11 3.02 -1.37 7.29
N PHE A 12 3.09 -0.34 8.15
CA PHE A 12 3.50 1.02 7.75
C PHE A 12 5.03 1.23 7.83
N ASP A 13 5.79 0.13 7.86
CA ASP A 13 7.24 0.11 8.02
C ASP A 13 7.93 -0.62 6.84
N THR A 14 7.25 -0.76 5.70
CA THR A 14 7.88 -1.22 4.43
C THR A 14 8.83 -0.14 3.89
N ASP A 15 9.71 -0.49 2.94
CA ASP A 15 10.81 0.40 2.52
C ASP A 15 10.32 1.76 1.99
N SER A 16 9.27 1.80 1.17
CA SER A 16 8.68 3.01 0.62
C SER A 16 7.96 3.85 1.67
N TYR A 17 7.33 3.24 2.67
CA TYR A 17 6.75 3.98 3.79
C TYR A 17 7.84 4.68 4.63
N VAL A 18 9.04 4.09 4.72
CA VAL A 18 10.18 4.67 5.43
C VAL A 18 10.91 5.72 4.56
N GLU A 19 11.25 5.36 3.32
CA GLU A 19 11.99 6.21 2.38
C GLU A 19 11.24 7.51 2.05
N HIS A 20 9.92 7.42 1.87
CA HIS A 20 9.06 8.54 1.49
C HIS A 20 8.20 9.07 2.64
N ALA A 21 8.56 8.73 3.89
CA ALA A 21 7.77 9.09 5.07
C ALA A 21 7.45 10.59 5.18
N CYS A 22 8.39 11.43 4.74
CA CYS A 22 8.36 12.89 4.85
C CYS A 22 8.18 13.61 3.49
N ASP A 23 7.85 12.89 2.42
CA ASP A 23 7.66 13.50 1.10
C ASP A 23 6.43 14.41 1.10
N ALA A 24 6.53 15.56 0.42
CA ALA A 24 5.55 16.65 0.58
C ALA A 24 4.11 16.31 0.12
N TRP A 25 3.94 15.36 -0.80
CA TRP A 25 2.63 15.10 -1.45
C TRP A 25 1.85 13.95 -0.82
N MET A 26 2.54 12.93 -0.32
CA MET A 26 1.91 11.82 0.39
C MET A 26 2.84 11.36 1.52
N PRO A 27 2.96 12.13 2.62
CA PRO A 27 3.67 11.68 3.80
C PRO A 27 3.00 10.46 4.42
N ARG A 28 3.76 9.63 5.13
CA ARG A 28 3.25 8.42 5.79
C ARG A 28 2.08 8.70 6.74
N ASP A 29 2.17 9.74 7.55
CA ASP A 29 1.10 10.11 8.51
C ASP A 29 -0.20 10.50 7.79
N THR A 30 -0.10 11.08 6.59
CA THR A 30 -1.26 11.41 5.75
C THR A 30 -1.89 10.15 5.17
N ALA A 31 -1.08 9.20 4.68
CA ALA A 31 -1.55 7.90 4.22
C ALA A 31 -2.26 7.12 5.34
N ILE A 32 -1.69 7.09 6.55
CA ILE A 32 -2.30 6.49 7.74
C ILE A 32 -3.64 7.17 8.07
N SER A 33 -3.69 8.51 8.03
CA SER A 33 -4.93 9.26 8.27
C SER A 33 -6.04 8.88 7.28
N PHE A 34 -5.70 8.68 6.00
CA PHE A 34 -6.67 8.20 5.01
C PHE A 34 -7.18 6.79 5.30
N TRP A 35 -6.30 5.87 5.73
CA TRP A 35 -6.72 4.53 6.16
C TRP A 35 -7.66 4.55 7.36
N LEU A 36 -7.36 5.37 8.37
CA LEU A 36 -8.19 5.50 9.57
C LEU A 36 -9.54 6.16 9.26
N TRP A 37 -9.56 7.16 8.38
CA TRP A 37 -10.81 7.72 7.86
C TRP A 37 -11.62 6.70 7.08
N TYR A 38 -10.99 5.88 6.25
CA TYR A 38 -11.69 4.83 5.52
C TYR A 38 -12.27 3.76 6.46
N ALA A 39 -11.56 3.42 7.53
CA ALA A 39 -11.98 2.44 8.52
C ALA A 39 -13.13 2.92 9.42
N TYR A 40 -13.07 4.16 9.91
CA TYR A 40 -13.92 4.63 11.02
C TYR A 40 -14.64 5.95 10.75
N GLY A 41 -14.42 6.58 9.61
CA GLY A 41 -14.97 7.91 9.29
C GLY A 41 -14.36 9.05 10.11
N THR A 42 -13.36 8.77 10.96
CA THR A 42 -12.66 9.76 11.79
C THR A 42 -11.25 9.28 12.13
N VAL A 43 -10.31 10.21 12.31
CA VAL A 43 -8.98 9.91 12.90
C VAL A 43 -9.00 10.10 14.42
N GLY A 44 -10.02 10.79 14.97
CA GLY A 44 -10.00 11.31 16.34
C GLY A 44 -9.90 10.28 17.47
N SER A 45 -10.20 9.01 17.19
CA SER A 45 -10.06 7.89 18.13
C SER A 45 -8.72 7.16 18.05
N PHE A 46 -7.90 7.41 17.03
CA PHE A 46 -6.67 6.66 16.77
C PHE A 46 -5.43 7.54 16.87
N ASN A 47 -4.37 6.96 17.42
CA ASN A 47 -3.08 7.63 17.51
C ASN A 47 -2.27 7.38 16.23
N VAL A 48 -2.31 8.33 15.28
CA VAL A 48 -1.55 8.25 14.01
C VAL A 48 -0.07 7.93 14.26
N THR A 49 0.52 8.50 15.31
CA THR A 49 1.92 8.24 15.68
C THR A 49 2.17 6.77 15.97
N GLN A 50 1.22 6.09 16.61
CA GLN A 50 1.34 4.66 16.93
C GLN A 50 1.31 3.78 15.67
N PHE A 51 0.44 4.12 14.72
CA PHE A 51 0.43 3.47 13.41
C PHE A 51 1.71 3.76 12.62
N ALA A 52 2.25 4.98 12.70
CA ALA A 52 3.51 5.36 12.05
C ALA A 52 4.72 4.66 12.68
N LEU A 53 4.66 4.31 13.96
CA LEU A 53 5.63 3.44 14.63
C LEU A 53 5.39 1.95 14.35
N ASN A 54 4.31 1.62 13.62
CA ASN A 54 3.92 0.25 13.28
C ASN A 54 3.69 -0.61 14.53
N GLU A 55 3.10 0.01 15.56
CA GLU A 55 2.81 -0.55 16.88
C GLU A 55 1.34 -0.98 17.03
N HIS A 56 0.54 -0.89 15.97
CA HIS A 56 -0.86 -1.35 15.91
C HIS A 56 -1.01 -2.84 15.54
N THR A 57 0.09 -3.50 15.16
CA THR A 57 0.15 -4.94 14.87
C THR A 57 1.11 -5.65 15.82
N THR A 58 0.71 -6.84 16.29
CA THR A 58 1.47 -7.65 17.24
C THR A 58 2.56 -8.47 16.56
N ALA A 59 3.56 -8.90 17.31
CA ALA A 59 4.64 -9.77 16.85
C ALA A 59 4.11 -11.10 16.31
N GLU A 60 3.06 -11.66 16.93
CA GLU A 60 2.39 -12.86 16.44
C GLU A 60 1.75 -12.62 15.06
N ALA A 61 1.02 -11.51 14.89
CA ALA A 61 0.41 -11.16 13.62
C ALA A 61 1.49 -10.92 12.54
N LYS A 62 2.56 -10.18 12.87
CA LYS A 62 3.69 -9.92 11.96
C LYS A 62 4.37 -11.22 11.54
N ALA A 63 4.59 -12.16 12.46
CA ALA A 63 5.14 -13.47 12.14
C ALA A 63 4.21 -14.28 11.21
N LYS A 64 2.90 -14.23 11.46
CA LYS A 64 1.89 -14.91 10.64
C LYS A 64 1.86 -14.41 9.20
N TYR A 65 2.03 -13.10 8.99
CA TYR A 65 1.95 -12.47 7.66
C TYR A 65 3.32 -12.09 7.08
N ALA A 66 4.43 -12.58 7.63
CA ALA A 66 5.78 -12.19 7.20
C ALA A 66 6.04 -12.39 5.69
N GLU A 67 5.47 -13.44 5.09
CA GLU A 67 5.61 -13.71 3.65
C GLU A 67 4.90 -12.67 2.76
N TYR A 68 3.93 -11.95 3.30
CA TYR A 68 3.16 -10.94 2.57
C TYR A 68 3.99 -9.66 2.41
N PHE A 69 4.91 -9.39 3.36
CA PHE A 69 5.67 -8.15 3.49
C PHE A 69 7.18 -8.46 3.47
N PRO A 70 7.75 -8.81 2.31
CA PRO A 70 9.19 -8.99 2.19
C PRO A 70 9.92 -7.68 2.51
N ARG A 71 11.00 -7.75 3.29
CA ARG A 71 11.75 -6.58 3.79
C ARG A 71 13.18 -6.56 3.28
N SER A 72 13.68 -5.38 2.91
CA SER A 72 15.12 -5.16 2.68
C SER A 72 15.90 -5.09 3.99
N GLU A 73 17.10 -5.64 4.01
CA GLU A 73 18.01 -5.54 5.17
C GLU A 73 18.57 -4.12 5.36
N ASN A 74 18.57 -3.30 4.30
CA ASN A 74 19.27 -2.02 4.27
C ASN A 74 18.42 -0.82 4.71
N VAL A 75 17.13 -1.02 4.98
CA VAL A 75 16.21 0.08 5.32
C VAL A 75 15.93 0.07 6.83
N PRO A 76 16.34 1.13 7.58
CA PRO A 76 16.13 1.22 9.02
C PRO A 76 14.64 1.23 9.36
N ARG A 77 14.23 0.36 10.28
CA ARG A 77 12.83 0.23 10.69
C ARG A 77 12.48 1.18 11.81
N THR A 78 11.26 1.74 11.75
CA THR A 78 10.75 2.63 12.80
C THR A 78 10.15 1.86 13.97
N SER A 79 9.70 0.62 13.74
CA SER A 79 9.16 -0.23 14.81
C SER A 79 10.24 -0.66 15.81
N LYS A 80 9.94 -0.48 17.09
CA LYS A 80 10.70 -1.08 18.20
C LYS A 80 9.97 -2.33 18.71
N PRO A 81 10.68 -3.42 19.06
CA PRO A 81 10.04 -4.68 19.49
C PRO A 81 9.17 -4.62 20.76
N THR A 82 9.13 -3.50 21.49
CA THR A 82 8.67 -3.46 22.88
C THR A 82 7.46 -2.56 23.15
N GLN A 83 6.85 -1.93 22.14
CA GLN A 83 5.74 -0.99 22.32
C GLN A 83 4.48 -1.29 21.48
N GLU A 84 4.32 -2.54 21.04
CA GLU A 84 3.10 -2.97 20.35
C GLU A 84 1.88 -2.95 21.28
N SER A 85 0.73 -2.50 20.76
CA SER A 85 -0.52 -2.43 21.52
C SER A 85 -1.46 -3.57 21.16
N GLU A 86 -1.57 -4.53 22.07
CA GLU A 86 -2.58 -5.59 22.03
C GLU A 86 -4.01 -5.02 21.97
N ALA A 87 -4.26 -3.91 22.65
CA ALA A 87 -5.57 -3.25 22.63
C ALA A 87 -5.89 -2.70 21.23
N GLN A 88 -4.91 -2.11 20.56
CA GLN A 88 -5.10 -1.57 19.21
C GLN A 88 -5.31 -2.70 18.20
N TRP A 89 -4.53 -3.77 18.31
CA TRP A 89 -4.69 -4.96 17.49
C TRP A 89 -6.05 -5.63 17.69
N ALA A 90 -6.54 -5.74 18.93
CA ALA A 90 -7.87 -6.28 19.22
C ALA A 90 -9.00 -5.42 18.62
N GLU A 91 -8.78 -4.12 18.47
CA GLU A 91 -9.76 -3.20 17.89
C GLU A 91 -9.78 -3.22 16.35
N ILE A 92 -8.61 -3.25 15.71
CA ILE A 92 -8.49 -3.03 14.25
C ILE A 92 -8.03 -4.26 13.46
N GLY A 93 -7.47 -5.28 14.13
CA GLY A 93 -6.78 -6.40 13.49
C GLY A 93 -7.62 -7.17 12.48
N ASP A 94 -8.87 -7.48 12.83
CA ASP A 94 -9.81 -8.14 11.93
C ASP A 94 -10.13 -7.28 10.70
N LEU A 95 -10.18 -5.96 10.86
CA LEU A 95 -10.46 -5.04 9.76
C LEU A 95 -9.26 -4.88 8.82
N ILE A 96 -8.06 -4.62 9.33
CA ILE A 96 -6.85 -4.45 8.49
C ILE A 96 -6.41 -5.75 7.81
N THR A 97 -6.87 -6.91 8.27
CA THR A 97 -6.62 -8.21 7.63
C THR A 97 -7.75 -8.65 6.70
N LEU A 98 -8.89 -7.94 6.69
CA LEU A 98 -10.01 -8.23 5.80
C LEU A 98 -9.65 -7.85 4.35
N SER A 99 -9.79 -8.79 3.42
CA SER A 99 -9.41 -8.58 2.01
C SER A 99 -10.20 -7.48 1.29
N TYR A 100 -11.41 -7.16 1.75
CA TYR A 100 -12.19 -6.05 1.19
C TYR A 100 -11.69 -4.69 1.65
N PHE A 101 -10.98 -4.64 2.79
CA PHE A 101 -10.38 -3.43 3.34
C PHE A 101 -8.92 -3.30 2.89
N SER A 102 -8.14 -4.37 3.02
CA SER A 102 -6.74 -4.45 2.58
C SER A 102 -6.59 -5.59 1.57
N PRO A 103 -6.77 -5.34 0.25
CA PRO A 103 -6.71 -6.38 -0.78
C PRO A 103 -5.41 -7.18 -0.81
N LEU A 104 -4.30 -6.61 -0.33
CA LEU A 104 -3.04 -7.35 -0.22
C LEU A 104 -3.12 -8.53 0.76
N MET A 105 -4.05 -8.48 1.70
CA MET A 105 -4.29 -9.52 2.72
C MET A 105 -5.16 -10.67 2.19
N ALA A 106 -5.65 -10.60 0.94
CA ALA A 106 -6.41 -11.69 0.33
C ALA A 106 -5.60 -12.98 0.25
N THR A 107 -6.11 -14.07 0.81
CA THR A 107 -5.45 -15.40 0.78
C THR A 107 -5.35 -15.99 -0.63
N ASP A 108 -6.25 -15.58 -1.52
CA ASP A 108 -6.28 -16.00 -2.93
C ASP A 108 -6.63 -14.81 -3.83
N VAL A 109 -5.86 -14.64 -4.90
CA VAL A 109 -6.05 -13.60 -5.92
C VAL A 109 -6.17 -14.20 -7.33
N ARG A 110 -6.43 -15.50 -7.43
CA ARG A 110 -6.75 -16.17 -8.70
C ARG A 110 -8.09 -15.70 -9.25
N GLY A 111 -8.24 -15.82 -10.58
CA GLY A 111 -9.48 -15.45 -11.26
C GLY A 111 -9.74 -13.95 -11.38
N GLN A 112 -8.83 -13.10 -10.87
CA GLN A 112 -8.91 -11.66 -11.06
C GLN A 112 -8.78 -11.29 -12.55
N PRO A 113 -9.42 -10.19 -12.99
CA PRO A 113 -9.30 -9.72 -14.38
C PRO A 113 -7.85 -9.40 -14.76
N MET A 114 -7.59 -9.35 -16.07
CA MET A 114 -6.35 -8.74 -16.56
C MET A 114 -6.17 -7.36 -15.94
N THR A 115 -5.02 -7.12 -15.35
CA THR A 115 -4.81 -5.95 -14.50
C THR A 115 -3.66 -5.10 -15.04
N TYR A 116 -3.94 -3.80 -15.22
CA TYR A 116 -2.92 -2.77 -15.37
C TYR A 116 -2.71 -2.09 -14.03
N VAL A 117 -1.46 -2.09 -13.54
CA VAL A 117 -1.06 -1.43 -12.30
C VAL A 117 -0.07 -0.32 -12.64
N VAL A 118 -0.32 0.88 -12.13
CA VAL A 118 0.61 2.01 -12.18
C VAL A 118 1.14 2.26 -10.77
N THR A 119 2.45 2.45 -10.67
CA THR A 119 3.14 2.78 -9.42
C THR A 119 4.11 3.94 -9.66
N CYS A 120 4.43 4.64 -8.59
CA CYS A 120 5.31 5.80 -8.60
C CYS A 120 6.54 5.52 -7.73
N GLU A 121 7.69 6.04 -8.14
CA GLU A 121 8.95 5.86 -7.40
C GLU A 121 8.94 6.61 -6.07
N GLN A 122 8.38 7.83 -6.04
CA GLN A 122 8.30 8.70 -4.85
C GLN A 122 6.90 8.60 -4.22
N ASP A 123 6.57 7.42 -3.74
CA ASP A 123 5.24 7.12 -3.21
C ASP A 123 5.32 6.08 -2.10
N VAL A 124 4.72 6.39 -0.95
CA VAL A 124 4.64 5.46 0.19
C VAL A 124 3.92 4.15 -0.16
N PHE A 125 3.01 4.16 -1.13
CA PHE A 125 2.31 2.96 -1.61
C PHE A 125 3.04 2.20 -2.72
N ARG A 126 4.29 2.56 -3.04
CA ARG A 126 5.07 1.89 -4.10
C ARG A 126 5.13 0.38 -3.90
N GLU A 127 5.43 -0.06 -2.69
CA GLU A 127 5.56 -1.48 -2.39
C GLU A 127 4.23 -2.21 -2.29
N ASP A 128 3.16 -1.57 -1.83
CA ASP A 128 1.80 -2.12 -1.90
C ASP A 128 1.52 -2.61 -3.33
N GLY A 129 1.77 -1.74 -4.31
CA GLY A 129 1.63 -2.06 -5.73
C GLY A 129 2.56 -3.19 -6.18
N PHE A 130 3.84 -3.17 -5.80
CA PHE A 130 4.81 -4.20 -6.19
C PHE A 130 4.44 -5.58 -5.62
N MET A 131 4.08 -5.64 -4.34
CA MET A 131 3.66 -6.87 -3.67
C MET A 131 2.41 -7.44 -4.33
N TYR A 132 1.42 -6.60 -4.63
CA TYR A 132 0.19 -7.07 -5.29
C TYR A 132 0.42 -7.55 -6.71
N VAL A 133 1.25 -6.84 -7.50
CA VAL A 133 1.67 -7.28 -8.84
C VAL A 133 2.34 -8.65 -8.77
N LYS A 134 3.25 -8.86 -7.81
CA LYS A 134 3.92 -10.15 -7.61
C LYS A 134 2.91 -11.26 -7.29
N ARG A 135 1.97 -11.01 -6.38
CA ARG A 135 0.92 -11.99 -6.00
C ARG A 135 0.01 -12.33 -7.18
N LEU A 136 -0.48 -11.34 -7.91
CA LEU A 136 -1.33 -11.55 -9.09
C LEU A 136 -0.61 -12.38 -10.16
N ARG A 137 0.65 -12.06 -10.46
CA ARG A 137 1.47 -12.84 -11.42
C ARG A 137 1.68 -14.26 -10.95
N ALA A 138 1.99 -14.47 -9.67
CA ALA A 138 2.15 -15.80 -9.08
C ALA A 138 0.85 -16.62 -9.14
N ALA A 139 -0.31 -15.96 -9.06
CA ALA A 139 -1.63 -16.56 -9.22
C ALA A 139 -2.04 -16.80 -10.70
N GLY A 140 -1.17 -16.52 -11.67
CA GLY A 140 -1.45 -16.72 -13.10
C GLY A 140 -2.27 -15.60 -13.75
N VAL A 141 -2.48 -14.48 -13.06
CA VAL A 141 -3.18 -13.31 -13.62
C VAL A 141 -2.26 -12.58 -14.59
N ARG A 142 -2.79 -12.17 -15.76
CA ARG A 142 -2.05 -11.32 -16.70
C ARG A 142 -1.96 -9.90 -16.14
N VAL A 143 -0.75 -9.48 -15.78
CA VAL A 143 -0.49 -8.16 -15.18
C VAL A 143 0.49 -7.36 -16.01
N ALA A 144 0.03 -6.22 -16.52
CA ALA A 144 0.90 -5.17 -17.03
C ALA A 144 1.17 -4.17 -15.89
N HIS A 145 2.44 -3.90 -15.61
CA HIS A 145 2.86 -3.03 -14.52
C HIS A 145 3.75 -1.92 -15.07
N ALA A 146 3.31 -0.67 -14.90
CA ALA A 146 4.06 0.51 -15.29
C ALA A 146 4.54 1.23 -14.03
N HIS A 147 5.84 1.49 -13.98
CA HIS A 147 6.48 2.15 -12.85
C HIS A 147 7.15 3.43 -13.34
N TYR A 148 6.87 4.55 -12.68
CA TYR A 148 7.21 5.88 -13.14
C TYR A 148 8.02 6.64 -12.08
N LEU A 149 9.03 7.38 -12.51
CA LEU A 149 9.76 8.33 -11.66
C LEU A 149 8.89 9.58 -11.45
N ALA A 150 7.95 9.47 -10.51
CA ALA A 150 6.97 10.48 -10.16
C ALA A 150 6.50 10.29 -8.71
N MET A 151 5.69 11.24 -8.24
CA MET A 151 5.02 11.25 -6.94
C MET A 151 3.58 10.72 -7.03
N HIS A 152 2.97 10.31 -5.92
CA HIS A 152 1.63 9.72 -5.87
C HIS A 152 0.56 10.45 -6.71
N ASP A 153 0.33 11.74 -6.46
CA ASP A 153 -0.77 12.51 -7.09
C ASP A 153 -0.39 13.15 -8.44
N PHE A 154 0.69 12.72 -9.09
CA PHE A 154 1.21 13.40 -10.28
C PHE A 154 0.22 13.46 -11.45
N LEU A 155 -0.78 12.57 -11.51
CA LEU A 155 -1.77 12.54 -12.59
C LEU A 155 -2.72 13.73 -12.59
N THR A 156 -2.88 14.43 -11.46
CA THR A 156 -3.70 15.64 -11.35
C THR A 156 -2.95 16.89 -11.80
N MET A 157 -1.62 16.80 -11.94
CA MET A 157 -0.78 17.92 -12.32
C MET A 157 -0.89 18.22 -13.83
N PRO A 158 -0.93 19.50 -14.24
CA PRO A 158 -1.03 19.88 -15.65
C PRO A 158 0.33 19.78 -16.37
N VAL A 159 0.94 18.60 -16.35
CA VAL A 159 2.25 18.32 -16.97
C VAL A 159 2.11 17.28 -18.08
N ASP A 160 2.88 17.43 -19.15
CA ASP A 160 2.88 16.49 -20.29
C ASP A 160 3.12 15.03 -19.88
N TYR A 161 3.86 14.85 -18.79
CA TYR A 161 4.13 13.53 -18.22
C TYR A 161 2.86 12.82 -17.76
N ALA A 162 1.96 13.51 -17.03
CA ALA A 162 0.69 12.97 -16.57
C ALA A 162 -0.20 12.55 -17.75
N ARG A 163 -0.31 13.42 -18.76
CA ARG A 163 -1.06 13.13 -20.00
C ARG A 163 -0.56 11.86 -20.68
N ARG A 164 0.76 11.67 -20.79
CA ARG A 164 1.34 10.46 -21.40
C ARG A 164 0.99 9.19 -20.64
N VAL A 165 0.95 9.25 -19.31
CA VAL A 165 0.57 8.09 -18.48
C VAL A 165 -0.92 7.76 -18.67
N ILE A 166 -1.80 8.76 -18.72
CA ILE A 166 -3.22 8.58 -19.01
C ILE A 166 -3.41 7.96 -20.41
N GLU A 167 -2.67 8.44 -21.42
CA GLU A 167 -2.70 7.87 -22.77
C GLU A 167 -2.21 6.41 -22.82
N ASN A 168 -1.18 6.05 -22.03
CA ASN A 168 -0.73 4.66 -21.91
C ASN A 168 -1.82 3.77 -21.30
N ALA A 169 -2.48 4.24 -20.24
CA ALA A 169 -3.59 3.54 -19.61
C ALA A 169 -4.78 3.37 -20.56
N ALA A 170 -5.14 4.43 -21.31
CA ALA A 170 -6.21 4.38 -22.31
C ALA A 170 -5.88 3.38 -23.43
N ARG A 171 -4.64 3.37 -23.92
CA ARG A 171 -4.17 2.36 -24.91
C ARG A 171 -4.25 0.94 -24.37
N TYR A 172 -3.85 0.73 -23.11
CA TYR A 172 -3.97 -0.58 -22.48
C TYR A 172 -5.42 -1.06 -22.49
N LEU A 173 -6.38 -0.21 -22.09
CA LEU A 173 -7.79 -0.57 -22.10
C LEU A 173 -8.29 -0.87 -23.52
N ALA A 174 -7.95 -0.02 -24.49
CA ALA A 174 -8.38 -0.20 -25.88
C ALA A 174 -7.88 -1.50 -26.53
N TRP A 175 -6.79 -2.09 -26.05
CA TRP A 175 -6.25 -3.35 -26.55
C TRP A 175 -6.73 -4.59 -25.80
N ASN A 176 -7.40 -4.42 -24.65
CA ASN A 176 -7.73 -5.51 -23.74
C ASN A 176 -9.23 -5.58 -23.38
N LEU A 177 -10.04 -4.68 -23.92
CA LEU A 177 -11.52 -4.69 -23.93
C LEU A 177 -12.03 -5.13 -25.30
#